data_AF-A0A2T4S5Q8-F1
#
_entry.id   AF-A0A2T4S5Q8-F1
#
_cell.length_a   1.000
_cell.length_b   1.000
_cell.length_c   1.000
_cell.angle_alpha   90.00
_cell.angle_beta   90.00
_cell.angle_gamma   90.00
#
_symmetry.space_group_name_H-M   'P 1'
#
loop_
_entity.id
_entity.type
_entity.pdbx_description
1 polymer ?
#
loop_
_entity_poly.entity_id
_entity_poly.type
_entity_poly.pdbx_seq_one_letter_code
_entity_poly.pdbx_strand_id
1 'polypeptide(L)'
;MADSNGGEIRATSTTGYNNGNTTYLPVRAAGIKTHSSLAFTNHSDNDVFFGIMPNKTFCFTDVNGYNGGKPAYQSVRAKEYLPGSLEEYKRDIKEWNDDALTSISNAQLYQYNYKNDLADEKKRHGFVIGEDYATPDDFIDGDGVKTYEMIAYCMCAIEQLNEKLEKQINGK
;
A
#
# COMPACT_ATOMS: atom_id res chain seq x y z
N MET A 1 -35.55 14.45 2.84
CA MET A 1 -36.33 15.17 1.81
C MET A 1 -35.37 15.36 0.63
N ALA A 2 -35.71 14.82 -0.54
CA ALA A 2 -34.98 15.06 -1.79
C ALA A 2 -35.57 16.33 -2.43
N ASP A 3 -34.72 17.29 -2.80
CA ASP A 3 -35.12 18.50 -3.53
C ASP A 3 -35.27 18.17 -5.04
N SER A 4 -36.30 18.73 -5.66
CA SER A 4 -36.90 18.31 -6.93
C SER A 4 -36.13 18.69 -8.20
N ASN A 5 -34.96 19.34 -8.08
CA ASN A 5 -34.14 19.74 -9.25
C ASN A 5 -32.73 19.11 -9.30
N GLY A 6 -32.28 18.36 -8.28
CA GLY A 6 -30.86 17.94 -8.20
C GLY A 6 -30.57 16.54 -7.65
N GLY A 7 -31.56 15.84 -7.09
CA GLY A 7 -31.42 14.43 -6.74
C GLY A 7 -30.49 14.08 -5.56
N GLU A 8 -29.94 15.05 -4.83
CA GLU A 8 -28.98 14.82 -3.74
C GLU A 8 -29.59 14.98 -2.34
N ILE A 9 -29.13 14.16 -1.38
CA ILE A 9 -29.42 14.34 0.04
C ILE A 9 -28.38 15.29 0.61
N ARG A 10 -28.79 16.54 0.84
CA ARG A 10 -27.97 17.57 1.48
C ARG A 10 -28.48 17.78 2.89
N ALA A 11 -27.59 17.69 3.88
CA ALA A 11 -27.86 18.24 5.20
C ALA A 11 -27.34 19.67 5.19
N THR A 12 -28.19 20.66 5.45
CA THR A 12 -27.84 22.10 5.42
C THR A 12 -28.53 22.85 6.57
N SER A 13 -28.06 24.05 6.94
CA SER A 13 -28.70 24.89 7.98
C SER A 13 -30.14 25.31 7.60
N THR A 14 -30.88 25.85 8.57
CA THR A 14 -32.26 26.35 8.37
C THR A 14 -32.38 27.45 7.30
N THR A 15 -31.27 28.01 6.83
CA THR A 15 -31.20 29.06 5.81
C THR A 15 -31.00 28.54 4.38
N GLY A 16 -30.60 27.29 4.16
CA GLY A 16 -30.42 26.69 2.82
C GLY A 16 -29.35 27.37 1.94
N TYR A 17 -29.53 27.31 0.61
CA TYR A 17 -28.72 28.04 -0.38
C TYR A 17 -28.98 29.55 -0.29
N ASN A 18 -27.95 30.36 -0.08
CA ASN A 18 -28.04 31.82 0.01
C ASN A 18 -26.97 32.49 -0.87
N ASN A 19 -27.38 33.06 -2.01
CA ASN A 19 -26.50 33.85 -2.90
C ASN A 19 -25.18 33.14 -3.30
N GLY A 20 -25.25 31.86 -3.67
CA GLY A 20 -24.06 31.10 -4.10
C GLY A 20 -23.32 30.39 -2.98
N ASN A 21 -23.74 30.57 -1.73
CA ASN A 21 -23.11 29.95 -0.56
C ASN A 21 -24.05 28.94 0.10
N THR A 22 -23.57 27.71 0.29
CA THR A 22 -24.32 26.61 0.94
C THR A 22 -23.59 26.15 2.18
N THR A 23 -24.25 26.20 3.33
CA THR A 23 -23.71 25.63 4.58
C THR A 23 -24.10 24.15 4.68
N TYR A 24 -23.18 23.24 4.35
CA TYR A 24 -23.34 21.80 4.53
C TYR A 24 -23.22 21.41 6.02
N LEU A 25 -24.12 20.56 6.49
CA LEU A 25 -24.19 19.99 7.84
C LEU A 25 -23.77 18.51 7.81
N PRO A 26 -23.26 17.95 8.92
CA PRO A 26 -22.90 16.53 9.00
C PRO A 26 -24.13 15.60 8.96
N VAL A 27 -23.93 14.38 8.44
CA VAL A 27 -24.94 13.30 8.38
C VAL A 27 -24.71 12.30 9.53
N ARG A 28 -25.68 12.13 10.43
CA ARG A 28 -25.66 11.09 11.49
C ARG A 28 -26.71 10.02 11.19
N ALA A 29 -26.25 8.79 10.93
CA ALA A 29 -27.09 7.62 10.67
C ALA A 29 -26.58 6.42 11.48
N ALA A 30 -27.49 5.56 11.97
CA ALA A 30 -27.10 4.30 12.66
C ALA A 30 -26.33 3.31 11.75
N GLY A 31 -26.37 3.56 10.44
CA GLY A 31 -25.46 3.06 9.42
C GLY A 31 -25.69 3.89 8.16
N ILE A 32 -24.62 4.29 7.46
CA ILE A 32 -24.75 4.79 6.09
C ILE A 32 -24.95 3.55 5.23
N LYS A 33 -26.19 3.07 5.23
CA LYS A 33 -26.67 2.04 4.33
C LYS A 33 -27.07 2.75 3.05
N THR A 34 -26.06 3.13 2.31
CA THR A 34 -26.24 3.56 0.94
C THR A 34 -26.87 2.38 0.19
N HIS A 35 -27.95 2.63 -0.54
CA HIS A 35 -28.35 1.71 -1.62
C HIS A 35 -27.21 1.57 -2.66
N SER A 36 -26.24 2.49 -2.59
CA SER A 36 -25.01 2.58 -3.37
C SER A 36 -23.79 2.03 -2.62
N SER A 37 -22.73 1.68 -3.32
CA SER A 37 -21.42 1.33 -2.74
C SER A 37 -20.59 2.55 -2.30
N LEU A 38 -21.17 3.76 -2.37
CA LEU A 38 -20.48 5.04 -2.20
C LEU A 38 -20.82 5.69 -0.83
N ALA A 39 -19.93 5.60 0.17
CA ALA A 39 -20.17 6.13 1.52
C ALA A 39 -19.48 7.49 1.82
N PHE A 40 -18.41 7.84 1.09
CA PHE A 40 -17.60 9.03 1.37
C PHE A 40 -17.09 9.68 0.07
N THR A 41 -17.65 10.84 -0.30
CA THR A 41 -17.15 11.80 -1.32
C THR A 41 -17.32 13.20 -0.72
N ASN A 42 -16.38 14.15 -0.89
CA ASN A 42 -16.57 15.55 -0.50
C ASN A 42 -16.29 16.50 -1.69
N HIS A 43 -16.84 17.71 -1.61
CA HIS A 43 -16.65 18.80 -2.54
C HIS A 43 -16.48 20.09 -1.72
N SER A 44 -15.25 20.32 -1.26
CA SER A 44 -14.62 21.59 -0.89
C SER A 44 -13.41 21.26 -0.01
N ASP A 45 -12.26 21.04 -0.67
CA ASP A 45 -10.89 20.95 -0.15
C ASP A 45 -10.57 20.01 1.04
N ASN A 46 -11.40 19.02 1.41
CA ASN A 46 -11.02 18.00 2.43
C ASN A 46 -11.79 16.68 2.33
N ASP A 47 -11.33 15.72 1.53
CA ASP A 47 -12.03 14.44 1.29
C ASP A 47 -11.42 13.23 2.04
N VAL A 48 -12.25 12.20 2.28
CA VAL A 48 -11.80 10.83 2.60
C VAL A 48 -11.32 10.20 1.30
N PHE A 49 -10.00 10.06 1.11
CA PHE A 49 -9.45 9.51 -0.13
C PHE A 49 -9.28 7.98 -0.09
N PHE A 50 -10.03 7.31 -0.95
CA PHE A 50 -9.82 5.93 -1.37
C PHE A 50 -9.42 5.96 -2.85
N GLY A 51 -8.13 6.18 -3.11
CA GLY A 51 -7.61 6.43 -4.45
C GLY A 51 -6.91 5.22 -5.05
N ILE A 52 -7.03 5.09 -6.37
CA ILE A 52 -6.16 4.27 -7.20
C ILE A 52 -5.11 5.21 -7.82
N MET A 53 -3.82 4.99 -7.55
CA MET A 53 -2.73 5.72 -8.19
C MET A 53 -2.61 5.37 -9.70
N PRO A 54 -1.84 6.12 -10.52
CA PRO A 54 -1.70 5.84 -11.96
C PRO A 54 -1.30 4.39 -12.30
N ASN A 55 -0.65 3.69 -11.36
CA ASN A 55 -0.25 2.29 -11.44
C ASN A 55 -1.31 1.27 -10.97
N LYS A 56 -2.55 1.69 -10.73
CA LYS A 56 -3.65 0.84 -10.26
C LYS A 56 -3.56 0.38 -8.79
N THR A 57 -2.77 1.07 -7.96
CA THR A 57 -2.59 0.71 -6.55
C THR A 57 -3.53 1.46 -5.63
N PHE A 58 -4.16 0.75 -4.70
CA PHE A 58 -4.91 1.34 -3.60
C PHE A 58 -3.95 1.94 -2.58
N CYS A 59 -4.02 3.25 -2.39
CA CYS A 59 -3.04 3.98 -1.58
C CYS A 59 -3.69 4.73 -0.42
N PHE A 60 -2.99 4.72 0.71
CA PHE A 60 -3.28 5.54 1.87
C PHE A 60 -2.31 6.71 1.87
N THR A 61 -2.80 7.91 1.64
CA THR A 61 -2.00 9.14 1.57
C THR A 61 -2.42 10.14 2.64
N ASP A 62 -1.58 11.12 2.93
CA ASP A 62 -1.94 12.27 3.74
C ASP A 62 -2.96 13.20 3.05
N VAL A 63 -3.28 14.33 3.68
CA VAL A 63 -4.23 15.35 3.18
C VAL A 63 -3.82 15.95 1.83
N ASN A 64 -2.55 15.88 1.46
CA ASN A 64 -2.04 16.42 0.20
C ASN A 64 -2.25 15.44 -0.98
N GLY A 65 -2.67 14.21 -0.70
CA GLY A 65 -3.04 13.23 -1.72
C GLY A 65 -1.94 12.96 -2.74
N TYR A 66 -2.33 12.86 -4.01
CA TYR A 66 -1.39 12.82 -5.13
C TYR A 66 -0.94 14.25 -5.49
N ASN A 67 0.12 14.73 -4.83
CA ASN A 67 0.68 16.07 -5.02
C ASN A 67 1.62 16.13 -6.24
N GLY A 68 1.06 15.99 -7.44
CA GLY A 68 1.82 16.08 -8.70
C GLY A 68 2.95 15.05 -8.82
N GLY A 69 2.70 13.81 -8.40
CA GLY A 69 3.69 12.73 -8.39
C GLY A 69 4.53 12.64 -7.10
N LYS A 70 4.23 13.44 -6.08
CA LYS A 70 4.91 13.40 -4.77
C LYS A 70 3.95 13.00 -3.64
N PRO A 71 3.39 11.78 -3.64
CA PRO A 71 2.51 11.34 -2.57
C PRO A 71 3.27 11.18 -1.25
N ALA A 72 2.60 11.47 -0.14
CA ALA A 72 3.07 11.14 1.20
C ALA A 72 2.23 9.98 1.76
N TYR A 73 2.78 8.77 1.70
CA TYR A 73 2.09 7.55 2.13
C TYR A 73 1.94 7.47 3.65
N GLN A 74 0.85 6.85 4.09
CA GLN A 74 0.51 6.65 5.50
C GLN A 74 0.63 5.18 5.91
N SER A 75 0.88 4.96 7.20
CA SER A 75 0.95 3.61 7.76
C SER A 75 -0.41 2.94 7.78
N VAL A 76 -0.46 1.66 7.42
CA VAL A 76 -1.65 0.81 7.54
C VAL A 76 -1.47 -0.13 8.73
N ARG A 77 -2.44 -0.15 9.63
CA ARG A 77 -2.49 -1.14 10.73
C ARG A 77 -3.62 -2.12 10.47
N ALA A 78 -3.26 -3.36 10.16
CA ALA A 78 -4.20 -4.46 10.00
C ALA A 78 -3.97 -5.50 11.10
N LYS A 79 -5.01 -6.29 11.43
CA LYS A 79 -4.82 -7.52 12.23
C LYS A 79 -3.90 -8.48 11.48
N GLU A 80 -4.14 -8.61 10.19
CA GLU A 80 -3.39 -9.47 9.28
C GLU A 80 -3.52 -8.94 7.86
N TYR A 81 -2.46 -9.13 7.07
CA TYR A 81 -2.48 -8.92 5.63
C TYR A 81 -2.42 -10.29 4.95
N LEU A 82 -3.50 -10.67 4.28
CA LEU A 82 -3.67 -11.98 3.65
C LEU A 82 -3.67 -11.82 2.13
N PRO A 83 -2.50 -11.95 1.45
CA PRO A 83 -2.48 -11.95 0.00
C PRO A 83 -3.22 -13.20 -0.52
N GLY A 84 -4.21 -13.00 -1.39
CA GLY A 84 -4.92 -14.10 -2.02
C GLY A 84 -3.96 -14.97 -2.83
N SER A 85 -3.92 -16.28 -2.55
CA SER A 85 -2.89 -17.18 -3.09
C SER A 85 -3.46 -18.55 -3.51
N LEU A 86 -4.77 -18.65 -3.76
CA LEU A 86 -5.43 -19.88 -4.21
C LEU A 86 -4.95 -20.29 -5.61
N GLU A 87 -4.98 -21.60 -5.90
CA GLU A 87 -4.58 -22.17 -7.20
C GLU A 87 -5.37 -21.55 -8.36
N GLU A 88 -6.68 -21.37 -8.20
CA GLU A 88 -7.55 -20.78 -9.22
C GLU A 88 -7.19 -19.33 -9.60
N TYR A 89 -6.43 -18.63 -8.74
CA TYR A 89 -5.92 -17.28 -9.02
C TYR A 89 -4.60 -17.28 -9.80
N LYS A 90 -4.02 -18.47 -10.04
CA LYS A 90 -2.68 -18.64 -10.61
C LYS A 90 -2.74 -19.48 -11.89
N ARG A 91 -1.69 -19.39 -12.70
CA ARG A 91 -1.52 -20.14 -13.96
C ARG A 91 -0.06 -20.52 -14.13
N ASP A 92 0.19 -21.52 -14.97
CA ASP A 92 1.56 -21.94 -15.33
C ASP A 92 2.42 -22.31 -14.10
N ILE A 93 1.81 -22.92 -13.08
CA ILE A 93 2.45 -23.24 -11.80
C ILE A 93 3.52 -24.32 -12.01
N LYS A 94 4.75 -24.00 -11.62
CA LYS A 94 5.92 -24.88 -11.66
C LYS A 94 6.69 -24.74 -10.35
N GLU A 95 7.43 -25.77 -9.99
CA GLU A 95 8.43 -25.68 -8.92
C GLU A 95 9.48 -24.63 -9.30
N TRP A 96 9.84 -23.80 -8.33
CA TRP A 96 10.83 -22.75 -8.49
C TRP A 96 12.13 -23.16 -7.81
N ASN A 97 13.22 -23.22 -8.58
CA ASN A 97 14.51 -23.72 -8.11
C ASN A 97 15.70 -22.86 -8.60
N ASP A 98 15.46 -21.59 -8.89
CA ASP A 98 16.52 -20.64 -9.23
C ASP A 98 17.43 -20.35 -8.02
N ASP A 99 18.62 -19.77 -8.24
CA ASP A 99 19.62 -19.49 -7.19
C ASP A 99 19.24 -18.29 -6.30
N ALA A 100 18.16 -18.45 -5.53
CA ALA A 100 17.66 -17.47 -4.58
C ALA A 100 18.70 -17.11 -3.51
N LEU A 101 19.54 -18.06 -3.11
CA LEU A 101 20.62 -17.82 -2.15
C LEU A 101 21.63 -16.81 -2.67
N THR A 102 22.04 -16.90 -3.94
CA THR A 102 22.91 -15.89 -4.54
C THR A 102 22.21 -14.53 -4.62
N SER A 103 20.94 -14.47 -5.02
CA SER A 103 20.17 -13.22 -5.06
C SER A 103 20.09 -12.53 -3.69
N ILE A 104 19.80 -13.30 -2.63
CA ILE A 104 19.76 -12.78 -1.25
C ILE A 104 21.17 -12.39 -0.76
N SER A 105 22.20 -13.15 -1.10
CA SER A 105 23.58 -12.87 -0.66
C SER A 105 24.16 -11.59 -1.26
N ASN A 106 23.69 -11.21 -2.45
CA ASN A 106 24.11 -9.98 -3.13
C ASN A 106 23.25 -8.77 -2.77
N ALA A 107 22.12 -8.97 -2.10
CA ALA A 107 21.21 -7.89 -1.70
C ALA A 107 21.77 -7.12 -0.50
N GLN A 108 21.62 -5.80 -0.50
CA GLN A 108 22.09 -4.95 0.60
C GLN A 108 20.93 -4.31 1.37
N LEU A 109 20.98 -4.40 2.70
CA LEU A 109 20.09 -3.68 3.59
C LEU A 109 20.71 -2.35 4.01
N TYR A 110 19.87 -1.33 4.11
CA TYR A 110 20.24 0.02 4.48
C TYR A 110 19.52 0.46 5.74
N GLN A 111 20.12 1.45 6.40
CA GLN A 111 19.53 2.12 7.55
C GLN A 111 19.11 3.53 7.15
N TYR A 112 17.86 3.91 7.40
CA TYR A 112 17.30 5.18 6.91
C TYR A 112 16.22 5.78 7.80
N ASN A 113 15.99 7.08 7.59
CA ASN A 113 14.80 7.83 8.01
C ASN A 113 14.04 8.25 6.75
N TYR A 114 12.72 8.38 6.82
CA TYR A 114 11.96 9.06 5.77
C TYR A 114 12.24 10.56 5.80
N LYS A 115 12.07 11.23 4.66
CA LYS A 115 12.34 12.67 4.51
C LYS A 115 11.50 13.55 5.45
N ASN A 116 10.34 13.03 5.88
CA ASN A 116 9.41 13.73 6.77
C ASN A 116 9.52 13.27 8.23
N ASP A 117 10.47 12.40 8.56
CA ASP A 117 10.71 12.02 9.95
C ASP A 117 11.31 13.19 10.74
N LEU A 118 10.99 13.24 12.04
CA LEU A 118 11.67 14.13 12.97
C LEU A 118 13.12 13.67 13.25
N ALA A 119 13.97 14.61 13.68
CA ALA A 119 15.41 14.38 13.86
C ALA A 119 15.75 13.28 14.89
N ASP A 120 14.84 13.01 15.82
CA ASP A 120 14.97 12.04 16.92
C ASP A 120 14.19 10.73 16.67
N GLU A 121 13.60 10.55 15.48
CA GLU A 121 12.93 9.30 15.15
C GLU A 121 13.90 8.12 15.02
N LYS A 122 13.40 6.94 15.41
CA LYS A 122 14.16 5.69 15.30
C LYS A 122 14.41 5.35 13.84
N LYS A 123 15.68 5.13 13.54
CA LYS A 123 16.12 4.62 12.24
C LYS A 123 15.46 3.29 11.89
N ARG A 124 15.00 3.18 10.66
CA ARG A 124 14.42 1.98 10.05
C ARG A 124 15.50 1.22 9.28
N HIS A 125 15.23 -0.05 8.97
CA HIS A 125 16.10 -0.90 8.18
C HIS A 125 15.31 -1.56 7.06
N GLY A 126 15.90 -1.66 5.88
CA GLY A 126 15.24 -2.23 4.72
C GLY A 126 15.97 -1.94 3.42
N PHE A 127 15.34 -2.26 2.32
CA PHE A 127 15.81 -1.95 0.99
C PHE A 127 15.56 -0.48 0.61
N VAL A 128 16.40 0.04 -0.28
CA VAL A 128 16.26 1.38 -0.86
C VAL A 128 16.34 1.24 -2.38
N ILE A 129 15.37 1.79 -3.09
CA ILE A 129 15.29 1.74 -4.55
C ILE A 129 15.96 3.01 -5.11
N GLY A 130 16.97 2.83 -5.96
CA GLY A 130 17.67 3.91 -6.65
C GLY A 130 18.99 3.44 -7.26
N GLU A 131 19.59 4.26 -8.12
CA GLU A 131 20.79 3.91 -8.91
C GLU A 131 21.99 3.50 -8.04
N ASP A 132 22.14 4.09 -6.85
CA ASP A 132 23.26 3.84 -5.94
C ASP A 132 23.01 2.72 -4.91
N TYR A 133 21.89 1.99 -5.02
CA TYR A 133 21.47 1.02 -4.02
C TYR A 133 21.30 -0.39 -4.61
N ALA A 134 21.84 -1.40 -3.92
CA ALA A 134 21.82 -2.80 -4.33
C ALA A 134 20.55 -3.52 -3.84
N THR A 135 19.39 -3.05 -4.30
CA THR A 135 18.11 -3.76 -4.15
C THR A 135 17.87 -4.61 -5.40
N PRO A 136 17.70 -5.95 -5.28
CA PRO A 136 17.43 -6.80 -6.43
C PRO A 136 16.17 -6.38 -7.19
N ASP A 137 16.25 -6.36 -8.54
CA ASP A 137 15.14 -5.94 -9.42
C ASP A 137 13.86 -6.76 -9.18
N ASP A 138 13.99 -8.05 -8.90
CA ASP A 138 12.86 -8.94 -8.62
C ASP A 138 12.03 -8.47 -7.40
N PHE A 139 12.68 -7.80 -6.44
CA PHE A 139 12.05 -7.30 -5.22
C PHE A 139 11.34 -5.97 -5.43
N ILE A 140 11.51 -5.32 -6.59
CA ILE A 140 10.98 -3.99 -6.87
C ILE A 140 9.64 -4.11 -7.62
N ASP A 141 8.65 -3.34 -7.18
CA ASP A 141 7.41 -3.09 -7.91
C ASP A 141 7.10 -1.59 -7.89
N GLY A 142 7.40 -0.89 -8.98
CA GLY A 142 7.28 0.57 -9.04
C GLY A 142 8.18 1.25 -8.00
N ASP A 143 7.56 1.98 -7.07
CA ASP A 143 8.22 2.65 -5.95
C ASP A 143 8.20 1.85 -4.63
N GLY A 144 7.72 0.59 -4.68
CA GLY A 144 7.58 -0.30 -3.54
C GLY A 144 8.43 -1.56 -3.62
N VAL A 145 8.53 -2.26 -2.48
CA VAL A 145 9.18 -3.57 -2.39
C VAL A 145 8.14 -4.70 -2.23
N LYS A 146 8.32 -5.80 -2.96
CA LYS A 146 7.43 -6.96 -2.94
C LYS A 146 7.70 -7.84 -1.73
N THR A 147 7.10 -7.50 -0.58
CA THR A 147 7.34 -8.22 0.67
C THR A 147 7.03 -9.73 0.60
N TYR A 148 5.97 -10.14 -0.11
CA TYR A 148 5.64 -11.57 -0.25
C TYR A 148 6.68 -12.31 -1.12
N GLU A 149 7.15 -11.67 -2.18
CA GLU A 149 8.22 -12.21 -3.04
C GLU A 149 9.52 -12.39 -2.25
N MET A 150 9.91 -11.37 -1.48
CA MET A 150 11.08 -11.44 -0.60
C MET A 150 10.99 -12.61 0.39
N ILE A 151 9.82 -12.87 0.96
CA ILE A 151 9.61 -14.02 1.85
C ILE A 151 9.82 -15.34 1.10
N ALA A 152 9.31 -15.47 -0.12
CA ALA A 152 9.51 -16.67 -0.95
C ALA A 152 11.00 -16.88 -1.28
N TYR A 153 11.73 -15.82 -1.65
CA TYR A 153 13.17 -15.87 -1.85
C TYR A 153 13.92 -16.30 -0.59
N CYS A 154 13.58 -15.74 0.57
CA CYS A 154 14.18 -16.12 1.84
C CYS A 154 13.95 -17.61 2.15
N MET A 155 12.74 -18.15 1.92
CA MET A 155 12.45 -19.57 2.11
C MET A 155 13.31 -20.45 1.20
N CYS A 156 13.35 -20.16 -0.10
CA CYS A 156 14.15 -20.91 -1.06
C CYS A 156 15.66 -20.83 -0.74
N ALA A 157 16.16 -19.64 -0.38
CA ALA A 157 17.56 -19.44 0.00
C ALA A 157 17.94 -20.24 1.26
N ILE A 158 17.04 -20.34 2.25
CA ILE A 158 17.25 -21.14 3.46
C ILE A 158 17.35 -22.62 3.11
N GLU A 159 16.49 -23.13 2.24
CA GLU A 159 16.54 -24.52 1.77
C GLU A 159 17.87 -24.81 1.05
N GLN A 160 18.26 -23.94 0.11
CA GLN A 160 19.53 -24.05 -0.61
C GLN A 160 20.76 -23.98 0.31
N LEU A 161 20.70 -23.12 1.34
CA LEU A 161 21.74 -23.05 2.35
C LEU A 161 21.82 -24.34 3.17
N ASN A 162 20.67 -24.90 3.56
CA ASN A 162 20.60 -26.15 4.30
C ASN A 162 21.19 -27.31 3.48
N GLU A 163 20.86 -27.41 2.18
CA GLU A 163 21.46 -28.43 1.30
C GLU A 163 22.98 -28.30 1.19
N LYS A 164 23.50 -27.06 1.07
CA LYS A 164 24.95 -26.82 1.04
C LYS A 164 25.60 -27.24 2.36
N LEU A 165 24.97 -26.93 3.48
CA LEU A 165 25.44 -27.30 4.81
C LEU A 165 25.44 -28.82 5.01
N GLU A 166 24.38 -29.52 4.60
CA GLU A 166 24.30 -30.99 4.67
C GLU A 166 25.39 -31.66 3.84
N LYS A 167 25.68 -31.15 2.64
CA LYS A 167 26.79 -31.65 1.80
C LYS A 167 28.14 -31.47 2.50
N GLN A 168 28.37 -30.30 3.12
CA GLN A 168 29.59 -30.01 3.87
C GLN A 168 29.74 -30.88 5.14
N ILE A 169 28.65 -31.10 5.88
CA ILE A 169 28.65 -31.88 7.13
C ILE A 169 28.77 -33.39 6.84
N ASN A 170 28.03 -33.89 5.84
CA ASN A 170 27.95 -35.34 5.55
C ASN A 170 29.01 -35.84 4.57
N GLY A 171 29.97 -34.99 4.18
CA GLY A 171 31.22 -35.42 3.56
C GLY A 171 31.10 -35.91 2.12
N LYS A 172 30.56 -35.07 1.22
CA LYS A 172 30.94 -35.11 -0.19
C LYS A 172 31.56 -33.78 -0.63
#